data_AF-A0A4R7KVX1-F1
#
_entry.id   AF-A0A4R7KVX1-F1
#
_cell.length_a   1.000
_cell.length_b   1.000
_cell.length_c   1.000
_cell.angle_alpha   90.00
_cell.angle_beta   90.00
_cell.angle_gamma   90.00
#
_symmetry.space_group_name_H-M   'P 1'
#
loop_
_entity.id
_entity.type
_entity.pdbx_description
1 polymer ?
#
loop_
_entity_poly.entity_id
_entity_poly.type
_entity_poly.pdbx_seq_one_letter_code
_entity_poly.pdbx_strand_id
1 'polypeptide(L)' 'MNNKNSLAPHEILELRELMDTNLIGAKKIQASMPMVDDGELKSFMERCLNTKKENINSMQTFAQNNLNM' A
#
# COMPACT_ATOMS: atom_id res chain seq x y z
N MET A 1 -16.19 -7.25 28.22
CA MET A 1 -16.53 -6.74 26.87
C MET A 1 -15.45 -7.25 25.93
N ASN A 2 -15.77 -8.21 25.06
CA ASN A 2 -14.79 -8.80 24.14
C ASN A 2 -14.35 -7.76 23.10
N ASN A 3 -13.06 -7.43 23.07
CA ASN A 3 -12.43 -6.71 21.95
C ASN A 3 -12.49 -7.58 20.69
N LYS A 4 -13.63 -7.58 20.00
CA LYS A 4 -13.83 -8.28 18.72
C LYS A 4 -13.24 -7.53 17.51
N ASN A 5 -12.60 -6.38 17.72
CA ASN A 5 -12.04 -5.53 16.66
C ASN A 5 -10.51 -5.56 16.58
N SER A 6 -9.85 -6.45 17.33
CA SER A 6 -8.40 -6.60 17.28
C SER A 6 -8.04 -7.70 16.29
N LEU A 7 -7.20 -7.37 15.31
CA LEU A 7 -6.50 -8.40 14.53
C LEU A 7 -5.68 -9.30 15.46
N ALA A 8 -5.58 -10.57 15.12
CA ALA A 8 -4.63 -11.47 15.74
C ALA A 8 -3.19 -11.05 15.40
N PRO A 9 -2.18 -11.39 16.23
CA PRO A 9 -0.80 -10.97 16.00
C PRO A 9 -0.25 -11.32 14.61
N HIS A 10 -0.61 -12.48 14.05
CA HIS A 10 -0.17 -12.88 12.71
C HIS A 10 -0.86 -12.07 11.59
N GLU A 11 -2.10 -11.64 11.80
CA GLU A 11 -2.81 -10.76 10.86
C GLU A 11 -2.23 -9.34 10.87
N ILE A 12 -1.69 -8.88 12.01
CA ILE A 12 -0.95 -7.60 12.11
C ILE A 12 0.36 -7.68 11.32
N LEU A 13 1.09 -8.81 11.43
CA LEU A 13 2.31 -9.05 10.67
C LEU A 13 2.01 -9.08 9.16
N GLU A 14 0.99 -9.81 8.75
CA GLU A 14 0.55 -9.86 7.35
C GLU A 14 0.18 -8.47 6.82
N LEU A 15 -0.59 -7.69 7.60
CA LEU A 15 -0.94 -6.31 7.22
C LEU A 15 0.32 -5.46 7.02
N ARG A 16 1.31 -5.59 7.90
CA ARG A 16 2.58 -4.87 7.79
C ARG A 16 3.34 -5.27 6.53
N GLU A 17 3.45 -6.56 6.25
CA GLU A 17 4.14 -7.07 5.06
C GLU A 17 3.45 -6.61 3.76
N LEU A 18 2.12 -6.58 3.76
CA LEU A 18 1.33 -6.08 2.62
C LEU A 18 1.55 -4.57 2.39
N MET A 19 1.62 -3.78 3.47
CA MET A 19 1.96 -2.36 3.41
C MET A 19 3.37 -2.14 2.85
N ASP A 20 4.36 -2.87 3.35
CA ASP A 20 5.75 -2.76 2.91
C ASP A 20 5.89 -3.15 1.43
N THR A 21 5.19 -4.18 0.97
CA THR A 21 5.15 -4.60 -0.43
C THR A 21 4.58 -3.51 -1.35
N ASN A 22 3.48 -2.85 -0.94
CA ASN A 22 2.91 -1.75 -1.70
C ASN A 22 3.86 -0.53 -1.73
N LEU A 23 4.51 -0.21 -0.60
CA LEU A 23 5.46 0.89 -0.50
C LEU A 23 6.68 0.68 -1.39
N ILE A 24 7.30 -0.51 -1.34
CA ILE A 24 8.43 -0.86 -2.19
C ILE A 24 8.02 -0.80 -3.66
N GLY A 25 6.85 -1.33 -4.01
CA GLY A 25 6.32 -1.28 -5.37
C GLY A 25 6.12 0.15 -5.87
N ALA A 26 5.55 1.03 -5.03
CA ALA A 26 5.34 2.44 -5.37
C ALA A 26 6.67 3.16 -5.62
N LYS A 27 7.66 2.95 -4.75
CA LYS A 27 9.01 3.52 -4.91
C LYS A 27 9.70 3.05 -6.19
N LYS A 28 9.58 1.75 -6.52
CA LYS A 28 10.14 1.19 -7.75
C LYS A 28 9.53 1.84 -9.00
N ILE A 29 8.19 1.93 -9.06
CA ILE A 29 7.50 2.57 -10.18
C ILE A 29 7.91 4.05 -10.28
N GLN A 30 7.90 4.77 -9.16
CA GLN A 30 8.27 6.19 -9.14
C GLN A 30 9.72 6.43 -9.60
N ALA A 31 10.64 5.55 -9.23
CA ALA A 31 12.04 5.63 -9.64
C ALA A 31 12.26 5.27 -11.11
N SER A 32 11.47 4.35 -11.68
CA SER A 32 11.63 3.91 -13.07
C SER A 32 10.87 4.74 -14.09
N MET A 33 9.75 5.36 -13.69
CA MET A 33 8.88 6.14 -14.58
C MET A 33 9.56 7.29 -15.35
N PRO A 34 10.58 8.00 -14.82
CA PRO A 34 11.32 9.00 -15.59
C PRO A 34 12.13 8.44 -16.77
N MET A 35 12.45 7.14 -16.74
CA MET A 35 13.20 6.46 -17.81
C MET A 35 12.31 5.90 -18.92
N VAL A 36 10.99 6.14 -18.86
CA VAL A 36 10.02 5.64 -19.83
C VAL A 36 9.58 6.77 -20.76
N ASP A 37 9.91 6.61 -22.05
CA ASP A 37 9.55 7.54 -23.11
C ASP A 37 8.16 7.24 -23.72
N ASP A 38 7.71 5.98 -23.65
CA ASP A 38 6.41 5.57 -24.16
C ASP A 38 5.26 6.15 -23.31
N GLY A 39 4.43 6.98 -23.92
CA GLY A 39 3.38 7.73 -23.22
C GLY A 39 2.25 6.85 -22.69
N GLU A 40 1.92 5.76 -23.37
CA GLU A 40 0.89 4.81 -22.93
C GLU A 40 1.38 4.03 -21.71
N LEU A 41 2.60 3.49 -21.77
CA LEU A 41 3.24 2.81 -20.66
C LEU A 41 3.41 3.74 -19.46
N LYS A 42 3.79 5.00 -19.67
CA LYS A 42 3.90 5.98 -18.59
C LYS A 42 2.56 6.25 -17.90
N SER A 43 1.49 6.42 -18.69
CA SER A 43 0.12 6.58 -18.17
C SER A 43 -0.34 5.35 -17.39
N PHE A 44 0.00 4.15 -17.87
CA PHE A 44 -0.27 2.91 -17.17
C PHE A 44 0.50 2.82 -15.84
N MET A 45 1.78 3.19 -15.83
CA MET A 45 2.60 3.25 -14.63
C MET A 45 2.06 4.25 -13.60
N GLU A 46 1.58 5.42 -14.03
CA GLU A 46 0.95 6.41 -13.15
C GLU A 46 -0.30 5.85 -12.47
N ARG A 47 -1.17 5.15 -13.23
CA ARG A 47 -2.31 4.44 -12.66
C ARG A 47 -1.89 3.41 -11.61
N CYS A 48 -0.89 2.58 -11.93
CA CYS A 48 -0.37 1.60 -10.98
C CYS A 48 0.22 2.25 -9.72
N LEU A 49 0.92 3.38 -9.86
CA LEU A 49 1.44 4.16 -8.74
C LEU A 49 0.31 4.70 -7.85
N ASN A 50 -0.75 5.24 -8.46
CA ASN A 50 -1.91 5.77 -7.74
C ASN A 50 -2.63 4.66 -6.98
N THR A 51 -2.90 3.51 -7.61
CA THR A 51 -3.52 2.36 -6.93
C THR A 51 -2.68 1.88 -5.74
N LYS A 52 -1.35 1.84 -5.85
CA LYS A 52 -0.49 1.46 -4.71
C LYS A 52 -0.57 2.48 -3.57
N LYS A 53 -0.61 3.78 -3.87
CA LYS A 53 -0.79 4.83 -2.86
C LYS A 53 -2.16 4.72 -2.17
N GLU A 54 -3.23 4.48 -2.93
CA GLU A 54 -4.58 4.27 -2.41
C GLU A 54 -4.66 3.05 -1.48
N ASN A 55 -4.00 1.95 -1.86
CA ASN A 55 -3.91 0.75 -1.02
C ASN A 55 -3.19 1.04 0.30
N ILE A 56 -2.06 1.76 0.26
CA ILE A 56 -1.33 2.16 1.48
C ILE A 56 -2.22 3.01 2.39
N ASN A 57 -2.91 4.01 1.83
CA ASN A 57 -3.80 4.88 2.60
C ASN A 57 -4.95 4.09 3.23
N SER A 58 -5.54 3.15 2.47
CA SER A 58 -6.61 2.27 2.96
C SER A 58 -6.13 1.39 4.12
N MET A 59 -4.95 0.79 3.99
CA MET A 59 -4.36 -0.04 5.05
C MET A 59 -3.97 0.78 6.29
N GLN A 60 -3.43 1.99 6.11
CA GLN A 60 -3.15 2.91 7.22
C GLN A 60 -4.43 3.31 7.96
N THR A 61 -5.48 3.65 7.22
CA THR A 61 -6.79 4.01 7.78
C THR A 61 -7.38 2.82 8.55
N PHE A 62 -7.30 1.62 7.98
CA PHE A 62 -7.72 0.40 8.65
C PHE A 62 -6.93 0.15 9.94
N ALA A 63 -5.60 0.28 9.89
CA ALA A 63 -4.72 0.10 11.04
C ALA A 63 -5.04 1.12 12.16
N GLN A 64 -5.21 2.39 11.84
CA GLN A 64 -5.59 3.43 12.81
C GLN A 64 -6.92 3.12 13.50
N ASN A 65 -7.92 2.68 12.73
CA ASN A 65 -9.26 2.42 13.25
C ASN A 65 -9.38 1.14 14.10
N ASN A 66 -8.49 0.16 13.89
CA ASN A 66 -8.65 -1.18 14.48
C ASN A 66 -7.48 -1.61 15.39
N LEU A 67 -6.32 -0.96 15.29
CA LEU A 67 -5.12 -1.34 16.02
C LEU A 67 -4.65 -0.29 17.03
N ASN A 68 -5.35 0.85 17.15
CA ASN A 68 -4.94 2.01 17.97
C ASN A 68 -3.47 2.41 17.71
N MET A 69 -3.02 2.33 16.45
CA MET A 69 -1.70 2.77 15.98
C MET A 69 -1.78 4.15 15.33
#